data_AF-A0ABC7ZIJ0-F1
#
_entry.id   AF-A0ABC7ZIJ0-F1
#
_cell.length_a   1.000
_cell.length_b   1.000
_cell.length_c   1.000
_cell.angle_alpha   90.00
_cell.angle_beta   90.00
_cell.angle_gamma   90.00
#
_symmetry.space_group_name_H-M   'P 1'
#
loop_
_entity.id
_entity.type
_entity.pdbx_description
1 polymer ?
#
loop_
_entity_poly.entity_id
_entity_poly.type
_entity_poly.pdbx_seq_one_letter_code
_entity_poly.pdbx_strand_id
1 'polypeptide(L)'
;MATNLKSIAKLQKPIQYDKVIEVDRIFADPAFIEQHRQRILASFKDAKESALYHELTHIVIKDNLFSAAMNEIVSYFEFQINPEELKNVVEGLKRDVVKDADEKTIQSIAEKIIKKALVFNFLQKEWKVEVSDDIVKRVISLYYEKTNQNVREYLDDKQKFEGIRTALIEERMVLETINHFKFHFNLTGQLPS
;
A
#
# COMPACT_ATOMS: atom_id res chain seq x y z
N MET A 1 0.17 -5.25 -7.15
CA MET A 1 1.40 -4.75 -7.82
C MET A 1 1.58 -5.30 -9.24
N ALA A 2 2.01 -4.46 -10.19
CA ALA A 2 2.42 -4.91 -11.52
C ALA A 2 3.82 -5.53 -11.47
N THR A 3 3.96 -6.76 -11.94
CA THR A 3 5.17 -7.60 -11.76
C THR A 3 6.11 -7.62 -12.97
N ASN A 4 5.76 -6.95 -14.08
CA ASN A 4 6.60 -6.91 -15.28
C ASN A 4 7.00 -5.47 -15.62
N LEU A 5 7.85 -4.89 -14.76
CA LEU A 5 8.22 -3.48 -14.84
C LEU A 5 9.32 -3.26 -15.88
N LYS A 6 9.07 -2.38 -16.85
CA LYS A 6 10.09 -1.95 -17.83
C LYS A 6 10.97 -0.84 -17.27
N SER A 7 10.45 -0.06 -16.32
CA SER A 7 11.17 0.99 -15.61
C SER A 7 12.28 0.44 -14.71
N ILE A 8 13.27 1.28 -14.38
CA ILE A 8 14.44 0.90 -13.58
C ILE A 8 14.52 1.80 -12.34
N ALA A 9 14.82 1.22 -11.19
CA ALA A 9 15.25 1.95 -10.00
C ALA A 9 16.65 1.50 -9.60
N LYS A 10 17.54 2.46 -9.33
CA LYS A 10 18.91 2.21 -8.86
C LYS A 10 19.10 2.83 -7.48
N LEU A 11 19.61 2.03 -6.55
CA LEU A 11 20.00 2.53 -5.25
C LEU A 11 21.29 3.36 -5.39
N GLN A 12 21.21 4.66 -5.12
CA GLN A 12 22.38 5.55 -5.22
C GLN A 12 23.28 5.43 -3.99
N LYS A 13 22.69 5.23 -2.81
CA LYS A 13 23.38 5.11 -1.53
C LYS A 13 22.64 4.11 -0.63
N PRO A 14 23.32 3.42 0.31
CA PRO A 14 22.66 2.56 1.28
C PRO A 14 21.56 3.32 2.05
N ILE A 15 20.43 2.66 2.29
CA ILE A 15 19.32 3.24 3.05
C ILE A 15 19.74 3.36 4.51
N GLN A 16 19.50 4.54 5.10
CA GLN A 16 19.82 4.82 6.50
C GLN A 16 18.63 4.49 7.41
N TYR A 17 18.52 3.23 7.81
CA TYR A 17 17.47 2.74 8.70
C TYR A 17 17.63 3.19 10.17
N ASP A 18 18.81 3.70 10.55
CA ASP A 18 19.10 4.24 11.87
C ASP A 18 18.54 5.65 12.09
N LYS A 19 18.25 6.37 11.00
CA LYS A 19 17.62 7.68 11.03
C LYS A 19 16.20 7.58 11.59
N VAL A 20 15.88 8.48 12.52
CA VAL A 20 14.53 8.62 13.07
C VAL A 20 13.69 9.47 12.12
N ILE A 21 12.50 8.99 11.80
CA ILE A 21 11.52 9.69 10.98
C ILE A 21 10.68 10.60 11.88
N GLU A 22 10.79 11.89 11.65
CA GLU A 22 10.01 12.91 12.34
C GLU A 22 8.60 12.99 11.76
N VAL A 23 7.59 12.90 12.63
CA VAL A 23 6.17 12.97 12.28
C VAL A 23 5.53 14.10 13.08
N ASP A 24 5.39 15.26 12.43
CA ASP A 24 4.81 16.47 13.04
C ASP A 24 3.28 16.51 12.95
N ARG A 25 2.70 15.72 12.04
CA ARG A 25 1.26 15.71 11.78
C ARG A 25 0.78 14.36 11.29
N ILE A 26 -0.43 14.00 11.71
CA ILE A 26 -1.19 12.88 11.17
C ILE A 26 -2.31 13.46 10.30
N PHE A 27 -2.37 13.04 9.05
CA PHE A 27 -3.39 13.46 8.10
C PHE A 27 -4.53 12.44 8.08
N ALA A 28 -5.75 12.92 8.33
CA ALA A 28 -6.97 12.16 8.24
C ALA A 28 -7.81 12.71 7.08
N ASP A 29 -7.48 12.30 5.84
CA ASP A 29 -8.19 12.75 4.65
C ASP A 29 -9.63 12.22 4.64
N PRO A 30 -10.66 13.09 4.64
CA PRO A 30 -12.07 12.66 4.63
C PRO A 30 -12.43 11.77 3.44
N ALA A 31 -11.88 12.04 2.25
CA ALA A 31 -12.20 11.25 1.06
C ALA A 31 -11.64 9.83 1.17
N PHE A 32 -10.42 9.70 1.71
CA PHE A 32 -9.79 8.42 2.00
C PHE A 32 -10.59 7.63 3.04
N ILE A 33 -10.99 8.28 4.14
CA ILE A 33 -11.78 7.64 5.21
C ILE A 33 -13.12 7.12 4.66
N GLU A 34 -13.85 7.93 3.89
CA GLU A 34 -15.14 7.51 3.33
C GLU A 34 -15.02 6.37 2.33
N GLN A 35 -13.98 6.35 1.49
CA GLN A 35 -13.71 5.22 0.59
C GLN A 35 -13.50 3.92 1.38
N HIS A 36 -12.68 3.97 2.44
CA HIS A 36 -12.45 2.81 3.30
C HIS A 36 -13.70 2.40 4.08
N ARG A 37 -14.49 3.36 4.56
CA ARG A 37 -15.75 3.13 5.27
C ARG A 37 -16.75 2.39 4.39
N GLN A 38 -16.97 2.85 3.16
CA GLN A 38 -17.85 2.19 2.20
C GLN A 38 -17.39 0.76 1.89
N ARG A 39 -16.08 0.56 1.73
CA ARG A 39 -15.50 -0.78 1.49
C ARG A 39 -15.72 -1.75 2.65
N ILE A 40 -15.53 -1.30 3.90
CA ILE A 40 -15.74 -2.14 5.09
C ILE A 40 -17.23 -2.52 5.22
N LEU A 41 -18.13 -1.54 5.07
CA LEU A 41 -19.57 -1.76 5.18
C LEU A 41 -20.13 -2.68 4.09
N ALA A 42 -19.51 -2.70 2.90
CA ALA A 42 -19.88 -3.63 1.83
C ALA A 42 -19.61 -5.10 2.20
N SER A 43 -18.54 -5.37 2.97
CA SER A 43 -18.16 -6.72 3.40
C SER A 43 -18.80 -7.14 4.72
N PHE A 44 -19.10 -6.18 5.61
CA PHE A 44 -19.66 -6.43 6.95
C PHE A 44 -20.89 -5.57 7.19
N LYS A 45 -22.07 -6.09 6.82
CA LYS A 45 -23.35 -5.36 6.88
C LYS A 45 -23.76 -4.88 8.28
N ASP A 46 -23.26 -5.54 9.34
CA ASP A 46 -23.64 -5.28 10.74
C ASP A 46 -22.44 -4.90 11.63
N ALA A 47 -21.38 -4.34 11.05
CA ALA A 47 -20.23 -3.89 11.84
C ALA A 47 -20.67 -2.85 12.89
N LYS A 48 -20.46 -3.16 14.19
CA LYS A 48 -20.65 -2.20 15.28
C LYS A 48 -19.82 -0.96 15.00
N GLU A 49 -20.40 0.21 15.24
CA GLU A 49 -19.77 1.51 14.95
C GLU A 49 -18.37 1.64 15.59
N SER A 50 -18.19 1.11 16.81
CA SER A 50 -16.90 1.09 17.51
C SER A 50 -15.82 0.27 16.79
N ALA A 51 -16.19 -0.83 16.14
CA ALA A 51 -15.26 -1.63 15.35
C ALA A 51 -14.88 -0.92 14.05
N LEU A 52 -15.85 -0.22 13.44
CA LEU A 52 -15.61 0.59 12.24
C LEU A 52 -14.62 1.74 12.52
N TYR A 53 -14.80 2.49 13.60
CA TYR A 53 -13.85 3.55 13.96
C TYR A 53 -12.46 3.01 14.27
N HIS A 54 -12.37 1.87 14.94
CA HIS A 54 -11.08 1.24 15.23
C HIS A 54 -10.32 0.88 13.94
N GLU A 55 -11.01 0.23 12.99
CA GLU A 55 -10.44 -0.13 11.69
C GLU A 55 -10.03 1.10 10.88
N LEU A 56 -10.89 2.13 10.80
CA LEU A 56 -10.57 3.36 10.07
C LEU A 56 -9.38 4.09 10.68
N THR A 57 -9.30 4.19 12.00
CA THR A 57 -8.18 4.83 12.69
C THR A 57 -6.88 4.06 12.45
N HIS A 58 -6.92 2.73 12.53
CA HIS A 58 -5.77 1.89 12.25
C HIS A 58 -5.27 2.04 10.82
N ILE A 59 -6.18 2.08 9.83
CA ILE A 59 -5.84 2.31 8.42
C ILE A 59 -5.16 3.68 8.24
N VAL A 60 -5.72 4.74 8.82
CA VAL A 60 -5.16 6.10 8.71
C VAL A 60 -3.77 6.19 9.33
N ILE A 61 -3.56 5.65 10.54
CA ILE A 61 -2.23 5.67 11.18
C ILE A 61 -1.22 4.89 10.35
N LYS A 62 -1.58 3.69 9.89
CA LYS A 62 -0.70 2.86 9.05
C LYS A 62 -0.31 3.58 7.76
N ASP A 63 -1.25 4.25 7.11
CA ASP A 63 -0.99 4.99 5.87
C ASP A 63 -0.04 6.19 6.09
N ASN A 64 -0.19 6.92 7.19
CA ASN A 64 0.69 8.03 7.54
C ASN A 64 2.12 7.54 7.82
N LEU A 65 2.27 6.47 8.62
CA LEU A 65 3.56 5.87 8.94
C LEU A 65 4.26 5.34 7.69
N PHE A 66 3.51 4.59 6.87
CA PHE A 66 4.02 4.07 5.60
C PHE A 66 4.46 5.21 4.68
N SER A 67 3.65 6.25 4.54
CA SER A 67 3.98 7.40 3.68
C SER A 67 5.26 8.09 4.14
N ALA A 68 5.45 8.29 5.44
CA ALA A 68 6.64 8.91 5.98
C ALA A 68 7.91 8.04 5.74
N ALA A 69 7.83 6.73 6.02
CA ALA A 69 8.91 5.78 5.74
C ALA A 69 9.24 5.68 4.25
N MET A 70 8.21 5.60 3.40
CA MET A 70 8.40 5.47 1.97
C MET A 70 9.01 6.72 1.35
N ASN A 71 8.67 7.92 1.84
CA ASN A 71 9.30 9.16 1.40
C ASN A 71 10.81 9.17 1.71
N GLU A 72 11.21 8.70 2.89
CA GLU A 72 12.62 8.56 3.25
C GLU A 72 13.31 7.56 2.33
N ILE A 73 12.76 6.35 2.16
CA ILE A 73 13.33 5.30 1.30
C ILE A 73 13.52 5.80 -0.13
N VAL A 74 12.48 6.39 -0.74
CA VAL A 74 12.48 6.82 -2.15
C VAL A 74 13.58 7.85 -2.42
N SER A 75 14.02 8.62 -1.41
CA SER A 75 15.10 9.61 -1.55
C SER A 75 16.48 9.00 -1.87
N TYR A 76 16.68 7.70 -1.58
CA TYR A 76 17.94 6.99 -1.86
C TYR A 76 17.97 6.36 -3.26
N PHE A 77 16.88 6.46 -4.02
CA PHE A 77 16.75 5.84 -5.34
C PHE A 77 16.75 6.86 -6.48
N GLU A 78 17.39 6.47 -7.57
CA GLU A 78 17.23 7.12 -8.88
C GLU A 78 16.29 6.30 -9.74
N PHE A 79 15.30 6.96 -10.34
CA PHE A 79 14.27 6.30 -11.15
C PHE A 79 14.39 6.69 -12.62
N GLN A 80 14.40 5.69 -13.48
CA GLN A 80 14.26 5.83 -14.92
C GLN A 80 12.92 5.20 -15.32
N ILE A 81 11.89 6.04 -15.43
CA ILE A 81 10.53 5.60 -15.73
C ILE A 81 10.37 5.47 -17.25
N ASN A 82 9.93 4.29 -17.70
CA ASN A 82 9.60 4.05 -19.10
C ASN A 82 8.30 4.81 -19.47
N PRO A 83 8.31 5.66 -20.52
CA PRO A 83 7.13 6.43 -20.90
C PRO A 83 5.92 5.60 -21.32
N GLU A 84 6.12 4.45 -21.97
CA GLU A 84 5.02 3.57 -22.38
C GLU A 84 4.33 2.95 -21.16
N GLU A 85 5.13 2.54 -20.17
CA GLU A 85 4.62 1.99 -18.91
C GLU A 85 3.82 3.04 -18.16
N LEU A 86 4.34 4.26 -18.06
CA LEU A 86 3.62 5.38 -17.45
C LEU A 86 2.28 5.63 -18.15
N LYS A 87 2.27 5.65 -19.48
CA LYS A 87 1.05 5.84 -20.27
C LYS A 87 0.02 4.74 -19.99
N ASN A 88 0.44 3.47 -19.96
CA ASN A 88 -0.45 2.35 -19.69
C ASN A 88 -1.09 2.43 -18.29
N VAL A 89 -0.33 2.84 -17.28
CA VAL A 89 -0.85 3.02 -15.92
C VAL A 89 -1.83 4.19 -15.87
N VAL A 90 -1.52 5.31 -16.53
CA VAL A 90 -2.42 6.47 -16.64
C VAL A 90 -3.77 6.08 -17.30
N GLU A 91 -3.72 5.32 -18.39
CA GLU A 91 -4.94 4.84 -19.07
C GLU A 91 -5.76 3.90 -18.19
N GLY A 92 -5.11 3.03 -17.40
CA GLY A 92 -5.78 2.20 -16.39
C GLY A 92 -6.51 3.04 -15.33
N LEU A 93 -5.82 4.02 -14.73
CA LEU A 93 -6.38 4.89 -13.70
C LEU A 93 -7.58 5.71 -14.19
N LYS A 94 -7.53 6.22 -15.43
CA LYS A 94 -8.64 6.94 -16.07
C LYS A 94 -9.89 6.06 -16.24
N ARG A 95 -9.71 4.76 -16.51
CA ARG A 95 -10.83 3.81 -16.67
C ARG A 95 -11.46 3.44 -15.33
N ASP A 96 -10.64 3.16 -14.33
CA ASP A 96 -11.07 2.40 -13.15
C ASP A 96 -11.31 3.26 -11.90
N VAL A 97 -10.66 4.42 -11.79
CA VAL A 97 -10.57 5.15 -10.51
C VAL A 97 -10.93 6.62 -10.62
N VAL A 98 -10.50 7.31 -11.68
CA VAL A 98 -10.50 8.77 -11.71
C VAL A 98 -11.12 9.30 -13.01
N LYS A 99 -12.45 9.42 -13.04
CA LYS A 99 -13.18 9.92 -14.22
C LYS A 99 -13.03 11.43 -14.44
N ASP A 100 -12.74 12.20 -13.37
CA ASP A 100 -12.83 13.67 -13.38
C ASP A 100 -11.63 14.42 -12.77
N ALA A 101 -10.48 13.77 -12.52
CA ALA A 101 -9.30 14.51 -12.05
C ALA A 101 -8.45 15.08 -13.19
N ASP A 102 -7.71 16.13 -12.86
CA ASP A 102 -6.70 16.72 -13.71
C ASP A 102 -5.65 15.69 -14.17
N GLU A 103 -5.28 15.78 -15.44
CA GLU A 103 -4.33 14.89 -16.11
C GLU A 103 -2.95 14.88 -15.43
N LYS A 104 -2.49 16.03 -14.90
CA LYS A 104 -1.22 16.09 -14.15
C LYS A 104 -1.30 15.31 -12.84
N THR A 105 -2.43 15.38 -12.15
CA THR A 105 -2.69 14.61 -10.93
C THR A 105 -2.67 13.11 -11.21
N ILE A 106 -3.33 12.67 -12.28
CA ILE A 106 -3.35 11.25 -12.69
C ILE A 106 -1.94 10.76 -13.05
N GLN A 107 -1.17 11.57 -13.77
CA GLN A 107 0.22 11.24 -14.08
C GLN A 107 1.08 11.13 -12.81
N SER A 108 0.92 12.05 -11.86
CA SER A 108 1.64 11.99 -10.58
C SER A 108 1.31 10.73 -9.78
N ILE A 109 0.04 10.31 -9.76
CA ILE A 109 -0.39 9.07 -9.12
C ILE A 109 0.25 7.86 -9.83
N ALA A 110 0.22 7.83 -11.16
CA ALA A 110 0.82 6.75 -11.95
C ALA A 110 2.33 6.62 -11.69
N GLU A 111 3.06 7.73 -11.65
CA GLU A 111 4.49 7.73 -11.31
C GLU A 111 4.74 7.19 -9.90
N LYS A 112 3.94 7.59 -8.92
CA LYS A 112 4.05 7.07 -7.54
C LYS A 112 3.81 5.57 -7.48
N ILE A 113 2.83 5.05 -8.24
CA ILE A 113 2.56 3.60 -8.32
C ILE A 113 3.77 2.85 -8.88
N ILE A 114 4.37 3.35 -9.97
CA ILE A 114 5.55 2.72 -10.58
C ILE A 114 6.75 2.76 -9.62
N LYS A 115 7.04 3.93 -9.03
CA LYS A 115 8.13 4.07 -8.05
C LYS A 115 7.94 3.13 -6.86
N LYS A 116 6.72 3.02 -6.32
CA LYS A 116 6.39 2.08 -5.23
C LYS A 116 6.68 0.64 -5.63
N ALA A 117 6.23 0.22 -6.81
CA ALA A 117 6.45 -1.13 -7.30
C ALA A 117 7.94 -1.45 -7.50
N LEU A 118 8.72 -0.52 -8.05
CA LEU A 118 10.16 -0.70 -8.24
C LEU A 118 10.91 -0.84 -6.91
N VAL A 119 10.60 0.03 -5.94
CA VAL A 119 11.22 -0.02 -4.61
C VAL A 119 10.83 -1.30 -3.88
N PHE A 120 9.56 -1.70 -3.90
CA PHE A 120 9.14 -2.96 -3.27
C PHE A 120 9.83 -4.16 -3.91
N ASN A 121 9.97 -4.21 -5.22
CA ASN A 121 10.70 -5.29 -5.89
C ASN A 121 12.18 -5.35 -5.49
N PHE A 122 12.80 -4.20 -5.20
CA PHE A 122 14.17 -4.13 -4.69
C PHE A 122 14.23 -4.62 -3.23
N LEU A 123 13.43 -4.01 -2.36
CA LEU A 123 13.42 -4.28 -0.92
C LEU A 123 12.93 -5.69 -0.59
N GLN A 124 11.99 -6.24 -1.37
CA GLN A 124 11.53 -7.62 -1.19
C GLN A 124 12.69 -8.62 -1.29
N LYS A 125 13.64 -8.38 -2.20
CA LYS A 125 14.85 -9.20 -2.33
C LYS A 125 15.82 -8.96 -1.19
N GLU A 126 16.01 -7.70 -0.80
CA GLU A 126 16.92 -7.30 0.29
C GLU A 126 16.47 -7.88 1.64
N TRP A 127 15.18 -7.72 1.96
CA TRP A 127 14.55 -8.19 3.21
C TRP A 127 14.10 -9.64 3.15
N LYS A 128 14.25 -10.30 1.98
CA LYS A 128 13.88 -11.71 1.75
C LYS A 128 12.42 -11.99 2.12
N VAL A 129 11.52 -11.09 1.69
CA VAL A 129 10.09 -11.19 1.97
C VAL A 129 9.44 -12.14 0.95
N GLU A 130 8.93 -13.26 1.47
CA GLU A 130 8.25 -14.27 0.67
C GLU A 130 6.88 -14.62 1.29
N VAL A 131 5.91 -14.91 0.43
CA VAL A 131 4.60 -15.44 0.83
C VAL A 131 4.46 -16.81 0.20
N SER A 132 4.50 -17.85 1.03
CA SER A 132 4.36 -19.23 0.58
C SER A 132 2.90 -19.59 0.25
N ASP A 133 2.72 -20.64 -0.54
CA ASP A 133 1.40 -21.15 -0.92
C ASP A 133 0.53 -21.47 0.30
N ASP A 134 1.13 -21.97 1.38
CA ASP A 134 0.43 -22.30 2.62
C ASP A 134 -0.10 -21.06 3.34
N ILE A 135 0.57 -19.91 3.21
CA ILE A 135 0.05 -18.64 3.73
C ILE A 135 -1.16 -18.21 2.90
N VAL A 136 -1.06 -18.26 1.57
CA VAL A 136 -2.15 -17.89 0.66
C VAL A 136 -3.38 -18.77 0.92
N LYS A 137 -3.21 -20.10 0.99
CA LYS A 137 -4.29 -21.04 1.28
C LYS A 137 -4.95 -20.76 2.63
N ARG A 138 -4.18 -20.50 3.69
CA ARG A 138 -4.72 -20.17 5.02
C ARG A 138 -5.55 -18.88 5.00
N VAL A 139 -5.10 -17.85 4.29
CA VAL A 139 -5.86 -16.60 4.16
C VAL A 139 -7.16 -16.82 3.39
N ILE A 140 -7.13 -17.59 2.31
CA ILE A 140 -8.33 -17.96 1.54
C ILE A 140 -9.33 -18.70 2.44
N SER A 141 -8.88 -19.70 3.19
CA SER A 141 -9.74 -20.45 4.12
C SER A 141 -10.34 -19.55 5.20
N LEU A 142 -9.54 -18.65 5.80
CA LEU A 142 -10.02 -17.72 6.82
C LEU A 142 -11.05 -16.72 6.27
N TYR A 143 -10.90 -16.30 5.02
CA TYR A 143 -11.89 -15.44 4.36
C TYR A 143 -13.22 -16.18 4.13
N TYR A 144 -13.17 -17.46 3.72
CA TYR A 144 -14.35 -18.32 3.62
C TYR A 144 -15.07 -18.44 4.97
N GLU A 145 -14.34 -18.77 6.03
CA GLU A 145 -14.91 -18.93 7.37
C GLU A 145 -15.65 -17.68 7.86
N LYS A 146 -15.11 -16.48 7.53
CA LYS A 146 -15.68 -15.21 7.97
C LYS A 146 -16.84 -14.70 7.12
N THR A 147 -16.82 -14.96 5.82
CA THR A 147 -17.76 -14.35 4.86
C THR A 147 -18.75 -15.33 4.24
N ASN A 148 -18.49 -16.64 4.40
CA ASN A 148 -19.23 -17.74 3.78
C ASN A 148 -19.32 -17.65 2.23
N GLN A 149 -18.41 -16.92 1.60
CA GLN A 149 -18.33 -16.77 0.14
C GLN A 149 -17.51 -17.92 -0.46
N ASN A 150 -17.96 -18.51 -1.58
CA ASN A 150 -17.24 -19.62 -2.23
C ASN A 150 -15.81 -19.24 -2.62
N VAL A 151 -14.83 -19.97 -2.08
CA VAL A 151 -13.39 -19.75 -2.32
C VAL A 151 -12.75 -20.74 -3.27
N ARG A 152 -13.49 -21.76 -3.73
CA ARG A 152 -12.96 -22.84 -4.58
C ARG A 152 -12.37 -22.29 -5.87
N GLU A 153 -13.01 -21.26 -6.42
CA GLU A 153 -12.52 -20.56 -7.61
C GLU A 153 -11.12 -19.94 -7.40
N TYR A 154 -10.80 -19.45 -6.19
CA TYR A 154 -9.50 -18.87 -5.88
C TYR A 154 -8.41 -19.92 -5.63
N LEU A 155 -8.79 -21.16 -5.34
CA LEU A 155 -7.86 -22.29 -5.16
C LEU A 155 -7.55 -22.97 -6.50
N ASP A 156 -8.52 -23.03 -7.39
CA ASP A 156 -8.43 -23.73 -8.67
C ASP A 156 -7.89 -22.82 -9.79
N ASP A 157 -8.14 -21.51 -9.73
CA ASP A 157 -7.61 -20.53 -10.68
C ASP A 157 -6.26 -19.95 -10.22
N LYS A 158 -5.19 -20.31 -10.95
CA LYS A 158 -3.83 -19.83 -10.69
C LYS A 158 -3.70 -18.31 -10.72
N GLN A 159 -4.40 -17.62 -11.63
CA GLN A 159 -4.31 -16.17 -11.73
C GLN A 159 -4.94 -15.48 -10.51
N LYS A 160 -6.08 -16.00 -10.05
CA LYS A 160 -6.74 -15.51 -8.82
C LYS A 160 -5.89 -15.80 -7.59
N PHE A 161 -5.31 -16.99 -7.50
CA PHE A 161 -4.40 -17.37 -6.41
C PHE A 161 -3.17 -16.45 -6.31
N GLU A 162 -2.50 -16.19 -7.45
CA GLU A 162 -1.36 -15.26 -7.50
C GLU A 162 -1.77 -13.80 -7.27
N GLY A 163 -3.00 -13.43 -7.63
CA GLY A 163 -3.59 -12.14 -7.25
C GLY A 163 -3.64 -11.95 -5.73
N ILE A 164 -4.09 -12.98 -5.00
CA ILE A 164 -4.10 -12.97 -3.53
C ILE A 164 -2.67 -12.92 -2.98
N ARG A 165 -1.75 -13.73 -3.52
CA ARG A 165 -0.34 -13.67 -3.10
C ARG A 165 0.24 -12.28 -3.26
N THR A 166 -0.04 -11.62 -4.39
CA THR A 166 0.42 -10.26 -4.67
C THR A 166 -0.12 -9.25 -3.65
N ALA A 167 -1.41 -9.35 -3.30
CA ALA A 167 -2.01 -8.49 -2.27
C ALA A 167 -1.38 -8.72 -0.89
N LEU A 168 -1.10 -9.98 -0.54
CA LEU A 168 -0.44 -10.33 0.72
C LEU A 168 1.01 -9.85 0.79
N ILE A 169 1.76 -9.97 -0.31
CA ILE A 169 3.11 -9.41 -0.42
C ILE A 169 3.05 -7.89 -0.23
N GLU A 170 2.12 -7.21 -0.89
CA GLU A 170 2.00 -5.76 -0.80
C GLU A 170 1.71 -5.29 0.64
N GLU A 171 0.75 -5.91 1.33
CA GLU A 171 0.46 -5.62 2.74
C GLU A 171 1.66 -5.93 3.65
N ARG A 172 2.35 -7.06 3.42
CA ARG A 172 3.54 -7.41 4.20
C ARG A 172 4.66 -6.40 3.99
N MET A 173 4.92 -5.98 2.75
CA MET A 173 5.95 -4.98 2.44
C MET A 173 5.65 -3.62 3.08
N VAL A 174 4.38 -3.22 3.18
CA VAL A 174 3.98 -2.01 3.92
C VAL A 174 4.37 -2.13 5.39
N LEU A 175 4.07 -3.26 6.04
CA LEU A 175 4.40 -3.48 7.44
C LEU A 175 5.92 -3.55 7.68
N GLU A 176 6.65 -4.28 6.84
CA GLU A 176 8.13 -4.34 6.91
C GLU A 176 8.74 -2.94 6.72
N THR A 177 8.22 -2.16 5.78
CA THR A 177 8.66 -0.77 5.56
C THR A 177 8.53 0.08 6.83
N ILE A 178 7.41 -0.05 7.55
CA ILE A 178 7.22 0.67 8.83
C ILE A 178 8.18 0.12 9.89
N ASN A 179 8.32 -1.20 10.00
CA ASN A 179 9.13 -1.85 11.04
C ASN A 179 10.63 -1.54 10.95
N HIS A 180 11.14 -1.23 9.75
CA HIS A 180 12.55 -0.92 9.54
C HIS A 180 12.97 0.47 10.01
N PHE A 181 12.03 1.34 10.43
CA PHE A 181 12.32 2.70 10.88
C PHE A 181 11.84 2.96 12.31
N LYS A 182 12.51 3.90 12.97
CA LYS A 182 12.04 4.51 14.22
C LYS A 182 11.30 5.80 13.89
N PHE A 183 10.23 6.09 14.62
CA PHE A 183 9.46 7.31 14.45
C PHE A 183 9.52 8.16 15.72
N HIS A 184 9.68 9.46 15.55
CA HIS A 184 9.49 10.46 16.60
C HIS A 184 8.25 11.29 16.27
N PHE A 185 7.34 11.39 17.21
CA PHE A 185 6.09 12.13 17.02
C PHE A 185 6.15 13.44 17.79
N ASN A 186 6.32 14.55 17.07
CA ASN A 186 6.31 15.87 17.66
C ASN A 186 4.93 16.54 17.45
N LEU A 187 3.97 16.15 18.28
CA LEU A 187 2.58 16.60 18.18
C LEU A 187 2.27 17.80 19.08
N THR A 188 3.24 18.68 19.35
CA THR A 188 3.10 19.86 20.24
C THR A 188 2.20 20.97 19.69
N GLY A 189 1.20 20.67 18.86
CA GLY A 189 0.20 21.61 18.35
C GLY A 189 -0.78 22.15 19.41
N GLN A 190 -0.40 22.14 20.68
CA GLN A 190 -1.14 22.78 21.77
C GLN A 190 -0.90 24.29 21.70
N LEU A 191 -1.97 25.09 21.87
CA LEU A 191 -1.84 26.53 22.03
C LEU A 191 -0.87 26.81 23.20
N PRO A 192 0.13 27.70 23.04
CA PRO A 192 0.96 28.11 24.16
C PRO A 192 0.06 28.73 25.23
N SER A 193 0.30 28.32 26.49
CA SER A 193 -0.42 28.77 27.68
C SER A 193 -0.35 30.28 27.86
#